data_AF-A0A5J4TBL4-F1
#
_entry.id   AF-A0A5J4TBL4-F1
#
_cell.length_a   1.000
_cell.length_b   1.000
_cell.length_c   1.000
_cell.angle_alpha   90.00
_cell.angle_beta   90.00
_cell.angle_gamma   90.00
#
_symmetry.space_group_name_H-M   'P 1'
#
loop_
_entity.id
_entity.type
_entity.pdbx_description
1 polymer ?
#
loop_
_entity_poly.entity_id
_entity_poly.type
_entity_poly.pdbx_seq_one_letter_code
_entity_poly.pdbx_strand_id
1 'polypeptide(L)'
;EIESQVMEFVLKKFNIPIIHRLPKVDGEDRLCLEGGYFLPAGDHCFIGCGLRTNKKAIEYMLKHDLFGAENVVVLEDRTGCHMDRKHLDTVFSIADEKICILSDDITGTKAIPKENEQCLNLKELDKKKKIRKS
;
A
#
# COMPACT_ATOMS: atom_id res chain seq x y z
N GLU A 1 -4.20 -1.28 18.35
CA GLU A 1 -5.64 -1.68 18.33
C GLU A 1 -6.54 -0.71 19.08
N ILE A 2 -6.17 -0.27 20.30
CA ILE A 2 -6.87 0.81 21.02
C ILE A 2 -6.93 2.09 20.19
N GLU A 3 -5.82 2.52 19.60
CA GLU A 3 -5.75 3.72 18.73
C GLU A 3 -6.80 3.68 17.61
N SER A 4 -6.94 2.54 16.93
CA SER A 4 -7.93 2.35 15.87
C SER A 4 -9.37 2.40 16.41
N GLN A 5 -9.62 1.87 17.62
CA GLN A 5 -10.94 1.94 18.26
C GLN A 5 -11.30 3.38 18.67
N VAL A 6 -10.33 4.14 19.17
CA VAL A 6 -10.51 5.57 19.50
C VAL A 6 -10.81 6.36 18.23
N MET A 7 -10.06 6.13 17.15
CA MET A 7 -10.31 6.79 15.87
C MET A 7 -11.71 6.47 15.33
N GLU A 8 -12.12 5.20 15.39
CA GLU A 8 -13.47 4.78 15.01
C GLU A 8 -14.56 5.50 15.83
N PHE A 9 -14.38 5.64 17.13
CA PHE A 9 -15.31 6.39 17.97
C PHE A 9 -15.41 7.86 17.53
N VAL A 10 -14.26 8.49 17.26
CA VAL A 10 -14.19 9.89 16.79
C VAL A 10 -14.89 10.04 15.43
N LEU A 11 -14.58 9.20 14.45
CA LEU A 11 -15.20 9.24 13.11
C LEU A 11 -16.73 9.09 13.20
N LYS A 12 -17.23 8.19 14.05
CA LYS A 12 -18.67 8.04 14.29
C LYS A 12 -19.30 9.30 14.89
N LYS A 13 -18.61 10.01 15.79
CA LYS A 13 -19.11 11.27 16.36
C LYS A 13 -19.24 12.39 15.32
N PHE A 14 -18.37 12.37 14.30
CA PHE A 14 -18.42 13.31 13.19
C PHE A 14 -19.29 12.84 12.01
N ASN A 15 -20.03 11.74 12.15
CA ASN A 15 -20.81 11.11 11.08
C ASN A 15 -19.96 10.79 9.82
N ILE A 16 -18.67 10.52 9.98
CA ILE A 16 -17.80 10.10 8.87
C ILE A 16 -17.97 8.58 8.71
N PRO A 17 -18.39 8.10 7.53
CA PRO A 17 -18.62 6.68 7.30
C PRO A 17 -17.30 5.90 7.31
N ILE A 18 -17.29 4.77 8.02
CA ILE A 18 -16.19 3.81 7.96
C ILE A 18 -16.48 2.87 6.80
N ILE A 19 -15.70 3.00 5.72
CA ILE A 19 -15.92 2.24 4.47
C ILE A 19 -15.67 0.74 4.65
N HIS A 20 -14.73 0.35 5.53
CA HIS A 20 -14.41 -1.05 5.76
C HIS A 20 -13.63 -1.29 7.05
N ARG A 21 -13.67 -2.53 7.55
CA ARG A 21 -12.72 -3.07 8.53
C ARG A 21 -12.08 -4.33 7.97
N LEU A 22 -10.76 -4.38 7.95
CA LEU A 22 -10.07 -5.61 7.57
C LEU A 22 -10.39 -6.73 8.56
N PRO A 23 -10.55 -7.98 8.09
CA PRO A 23 -10.76 -9.12 8.96
C PRO A 23 -9.54 -9.30 9.87
N LYS A 24 -9.82 -9.54 11.15
CA LYS A 24 -8.78 -9.86 12.15
C LYS A 24 -8.48 -11.35 12.05
N VAL A 25 -7.40 -11.67 11.34
CA VAL A 25 -6.88 -13.03 11.19
C VAL A 25 -5.46 -13.02 11.76
N ASP A 26 -5.15 -14.01 12.58
CA ASP A 26 -3.82 -14.18 13.17
C ASP A 26 -2.94 -15.10 12.31
N GLY A 27 -1.63 -15.10 12.61
CA GLY A 27 -0.66 -15.96 11.92
C GLY A 27 -0.34 -15.49 10.50
N GLU A 28 -0.09 -16.43 9.60
CA GLU A 28 0.40 -16.15 8.24
C GLU A 28 -0.61 -15.41 7.36
N ASP A 29 -1.91 -15.51 7.67
CA ASP A 29 -2.99 -14.87 6.91
C ASP A 29 -3.36 -13.48 7.43
N ARG A 30 -2.60 -12.97 8.39
CA ARG A 30 -2.79 -11.63 8.92
C ARG A 30 -2.64 -10.57 7.82
N LEU A 31 -3.61 -9.68 7.75
CA LEU A 31 -3.57 -8.49 6.91
C LEU A 31 -3.06 -7.32 7.74
N CYS A 32 -2.00 -6.67 7.27
CA CYS A 32 -1.39 -5.52 7.94
C CYS A 32 -1.42 -4.30 7.01
N LEU A 33 -1.89 -3.17 7.55
CA LEU A 33 -1.85 -1.85 6.94
C LEU A 33 -1.45 -0.82 7.99
N GLU A 34 -0.58 0.12 7.63
CA GLU A 34 -0.33 1.33 8.41
C GLU A 34 -0.47 2.58 7.53
N GLY A 35 -1.00 3.66 8.12
CA GLY A 35 -1.36 4.88 7.39
C GLY A 35 -0.20 5.52 6.62
N GLY A 36 1.02 5.54 7.20
CA GLY A 36 2.19 6.13 6.54
C GLY A 36 2.65 5.41 5.26
N TYR A 37 2.08 4.24 4.94
CA TYR A 37 2.31 3.57 3.66
C TYR A 37 1.38 4.04 2.55
N PHE A 38 0.31 4.77 2.83
CA PHE A 38 -0.70 5.19 1.86
C PHE A 38 -0.64 6.69 1.59
N LEU A 39 -0.48 7.07 0.33
CA LEU A 39 -0.46 8.45 -0.13
C LEU A 39 -1.52 8.66 -1.22
N PRO A 40 -2.60 9.41 -0.95
CA PRO A 40 -3.57 9.78 -1.97
C PRO A 40 -2.99 10.80 -2.95
N ALA A 41 -3.30 10.67 -4.23
CA ALA A 41 -2.73 11.49 -5.31
C ALA A 41 -3.75 11.71 -6.46
N GLY A 42 -4.96 12.18 -6.12
CA GLY A 42 -6.03 12.42 -7.09
C GLY A 42 -6.67 11.12 -7.58
N ASP A 43 -6.61 10.87 -8.90
CA ASP A 43 -7.05 9.63 -9.54
C ASP A 43 -6.11 8.44 -9.30
N HIS A 44 -4.91 8.73 -8.77
CA HIS A 44 -3.93 7.74 -8.34
C HIS A 44 -3.83 7.68 -6.82
N CYS A 45 -3.36 6.56 -6.29
CA CYS A 45 -2.79 6.50 -4.96
C CYS A 45 -1.52 5.66 -4.96
N PHE A 46 -0.60 5.98 -4.07
CA PHE A 46 0.60 5.21 -3.83
C PHE A 46 0.44 4.41 -2.54
N ILE A 47 0.80 3.13 -2.58
CA ILE A 47 0.85 2.29 -1.39
C ILE A 47 2.17 1.53 -1.33
N GLY A 48 2.93 1.69 -0.26
CA GLY A 48 4.14 0.89 -0.08
C GLY A 48 3.81 -0.51 0.46
N CYS A 49 4.52 -1.51 -0.03
CA CYS A 49 4.48 -2.90 0.40
C CYS A 49 5.78 -3.24 1.11
N GLY A 50 5.72 -3.47 2.43
CA GLY A 50 6.89 -3.70 3.27
C GLY A 50 6.53 -4.38 4.59
N LEU A 51 7.30 -4.12 5.65
CA LEU A 51 7.19 -4.83 6.92
C LEU A 51 5.84 -4.61 7.63
N ARG A 52 5.26 -3.41 7.52
CA ARG A 52 4.05 -3.02 8.26
C ARG A 52 2.78 -2.93 7.41
N THR A 53 2.94 -2.87 6.09
CA THR A 53 1.86 -2.96 5.11
C THR A 53 2.17 -4.10 4.15
N ASN A 54 1.43 -5.20 4.21
CA ASN A 54 1.77 -6.42 3.48
C ASN A 54 0.98 -6.59 2.17
N LYS A 55 1.55 -7.38 1.25
CA LYS A 55 0.95 -7.65 -0.07
C LYS A 55 -0.46 -8.24 0.03
N LYS A 56 -0.70 -9.15 0.98
CA LYS A 56 -2.03 -9.76 1.20
C LYS A 56 -3.09 -8.70 1.50
N ALA A 57 -2.76 -7.71 2.33
CA ALA A 57 -3.66 -6.61 2.66
C ALA A 57 -3.95 -5.71 1.44
N ILE A 58 -2.91 -5.40 0.65
CA ILE A 58 -3.07 -4.63 -0.60
C ILE A 58 -3.97 -5.37 -1.59
N GLU A 59 -3.74 -6.67 -1.81
CA GLU A 59 -4.57 -7.51 -2.68
C GLU A 59 -6.02 -7.59 -2.18
N TYR A 60 -6.23 -7.68 -0.86
CA TYR A 60 -7.54 -7.61 -0.25
C TYR A 60 -8.22 -6.27 -0.57
N MET A 61 -7.55 -5.14 -0.35
CA MET A 61 -8.11 -3.82 -0.64
C MET A 61 -8.48 -3.64 -2.12
N LEU A 62 -7.65 -4.14 -3.04
CA LEU A 62 -7.92 -4.12 -4.48
C LEU A 62 -9.18 -4.93 -4.83
N LYS A 63 -9.30 -6.13 -4.28
CA LYS A 63 -10.45 -7.01 -4.52
C LYS A 63 -11.77 -6.41 -4.02
N HIS A 64 -11.69 -5.60 -2.97
CA HIS A 64 -12.83 -4.99 -2.30
C HIS A 64 -13.06 -3.51 -2.68
N ASP A 65 -12.31 -2.98 -3.65
CA ASP A 65 -12.41 -1.59 -4.13
C ASP A 65 -12.28 -0.54 -3.01
N LEU A 66 -11.29 -0.72 -2.13
CA LEU A 66 -11.14 0.09 -0.91
C LEU A 66 -10.19 1.27 -1.04
N PHE A 67 -9.56 1.48 -2.19
CA PHE A 67 -8.58 2.55 -2.40
C PHE A 67 -9.20 3.91 -2.73
N GLY A 68 -10.42 3.91 -3.29
CA GLY A 68 -11.07 5.15 -3.73
C GLY A 68 -10.31 5.90 -4.83
N ALA A 69 -9.43 5.21 -5.57
CA ALA A 69 -8.64 5.73 -6.67
C ALA A 69 -8.74 4.79 -7.88
N GLU A 70 -8.63 5.33 -9.09
CA GLU A 70 -8.67 4.53 -10.33
C GLU A 70 -7.40 3.70 -10.49
N ASN A 71 -6.26 4.27 -10.10
CA ASN A 71 -4.95 3.66 -10.27
C ASN A 71 -4.22 3.52 -8.93
N VAL A 72 -3.79 2.30 -8.62
CA VAL A 72 -3.02 2.00 -7.40
C VAL A 72 -1.58 1.67 -7.78
N VAL A 73 -0.64 2.51 -7.35
CA VAL A 73 0.80 2.32 -7.56
C VAL A 73 1.38 1.66 -6.32
N VAL A 74 1.84 0.42 -6.46
CA VAL A 74 2.47 -0.32 -5.35
C VAL A 74 3.98 -0.11 -5.38
N LEU A 75 4.55 0.37 -4.27
CA LEU A 75 6.00 0.47 -4.10
C LEU A 75 6.50 -0.70 -3.25
N GLU A 76 7.16 -1.66 -3.89
CA GLU A 76 7.75 -2.80 -3.16
C GLU A 76 9.06 -2.40 -2.47
N ASP A 77 9.09 -2.48 -1.14
CA ASP A 77 10.34 -2.41 -0.39
C ASP A 77 11.03 -3.78 -0.42
N ARG A 78 11.89 -3.95 -1.43
CA ARG A 78 12.71 -5.15 -1.64
C ARG A 78 14.02 -5.14 -0.83
N THR A 79 14.31 -4.03 -0.17
CA THR A 79 15.58 -3.80 0.53
C THR A 79 15.62 -4.39 1.92
N GLY A 80 14.59 -5.17 2.28
CA GLY A 80 14.37 -5.83 3.57
C GLY A 80 15.57 -5.74 4.50
N CYS A 81 15.38 -5.04 5.63
CA CYS A 81 16.25 -5.00 6.82
C CYS A 81 16.75 -3.59 7.19
N HIS A 82 15.88 -2.63 7.48
CA HIS A 82 16.19 -1.66 8.54
C HIS A 82 14.92 -1.31 9.29
N MET A 83 14.84 -1.70 10.57
CA MET A 83 13.71 -1.39 11.47
C MET A 83 13.44 0.13 11.60
N ASP A 84 14.40 0.96 11.20
CA ASP A 84 14.30 2.42 11.19
C ASP A 84 13.60 2.98 9.95
N ARG A 85 13.42 2.21 8.87
CA ARG A 85 12.59 2.60 7.73
C ARG A 85 11.14 2.23 8.03
N LYS A 86 10.40 3.22 8.54
CA LYS A 86 9.10 2.98 9.15
C LYS A 86 7.97 2.90 8.12
N HIS A 87 8.01 3.74 7.08
CA HIS A 87 6.85 4.01 6.21
C HIS A 87 7.26 4.63 4.87
N LEU A 88 6.37 4.58 3.85
CA LEU A 88 6.61 5.22 2.55
C LEU A 88 6.78 6.73 2.68
N ASP A 89 5.95 7.37 3.50
CA ASP A 89 5.97 8.83 3.74
C ASP A 89 7.32 9.36 4.27
N THR A 90 8.12 8.52 4.96
CA THR A 90 9.44 8.91 5.48
C THR A 90 10.52 9.05 4.40
N VAL A 91 10.31 8.44 3.24
CA VAL A 91 11.29 8.42 2.14
C VAL A 91 10.75 9.02 0.85
N PHE A 92 9.43 9.15 0.72
CA PHE A 92 8.77 9.71 -0.45
C PHE A 92 7.54 10.52 -0.03
N SER A 93 7.40 11.72 -0.56
CA SER A 93 6.23 12.59 -0.33
C SER A 93 5.88 13.36 -1.58
N ILE A 94 4.59 13.62 -1.79
CA ILE A 94 4.10 14.46 -2.89
C ILE A 94 4.06 15.90 -2.38
N ALA A 95 4.77 16.80 -3.05
CA ALA A 95 4.81 18.22 -2.69
C ALA A 95 3.87 19.06 -3.56
N ASP A 96 3.71 18.68 -4.83
CA ASP A 96 2.84 19.33 -5.81
C ASP A 96 2.47 18.35 -6.94
N GLU A 97 1.60 18.74 -7.87
CA GLU A 97 1.17 17.94 -9.05
C GLU A 97 2.35 17.36 -9.83
N LYS A 98 3.46 18.11 -9.90
CA LYS A 98 4.66 17.75 -10.68
C LYS A 98 5.93 17.67 -9.83
N ILE A 99 5.79 17.70 -8.50
CA ILE A 99 6.94 17.76 -7.58
C ILE A 99 6.76 16.71 -6.48
N CYS A 100 7.78 15.87 -6.32
CA CYS A 100 7.89 14.97 -5.18
C CYS A 100 9.22 15.18 -4.45
N ILE A 101 9.23 14.84 -3.17
CA ILE A 101 10.42 14.78 -2.34
C ILE A 101 10.76 13.31 -2.17
N LEU A 102 12.00 12.94 -2.47
CA LEU A 102 12.50 11.58 -2.39
C LEU A 102 13.81 11.60 -1.62
N SER A 103 13.92 10.73 -0.60
CA SER A 103 15.14 10.61 0.20
C SER A 103 16.27 10.01 -0.64
N ASP A 104 17.45 10.61 -0.57
CA ASP A 104 18.67 10.12 -1.24
C ASP A 104 19.08 8.71 -0.79
N ASP A 105 18.56 8.25 0.35
CA ASP A 105 18.79 6.89 0.85
C ASP A 105 18.14 5.81 -0.03
N ILE A 106 17.21 6.19 -0.91
CA ILE A 106 16.54 5.29 -1.85
C ILE A 106 16.74 5.69 -3.33
N THR A 107 17.62 6.67 -3.61
CA THR A 107 17.94 7.11 -4.98
C THR A 107 19.31 6.62 -5.46
N GLY A 108 19.51 6.68 -6.78
CA GLY A 108 20.83 6.51 -7.40
C GLY A 108 21.42 5.09 -7.30
N THR A 109 22.74 4.98 -7.18
CA THR A 109 23.48 3.70 -7.10
C THR A 109 23.24 2.92 -5.81
N LYS A 110 22.56 3.54 -4.83
CA LYS A 110 22.10 2.89 -3.60
C LYS A 110 20.74 2.21 -3.77
N ALA A 111 20.00 2.53 -4.85
CA ALA A 111 18.82 1.79 -5.22
C ALA A 111 19.24 0.40 -5.73
N ILE A 112 18.57 -0.66 -5.27
CA ILE A 112 18.84 -2.02 -5.76
C ILE A 112 18.55 -2.03 -7.27
N PRO A 113 19.51 -2.48 -8.11
CA PRO A 113 19.30 -2.59 -9.55
C PRO A 113 18.05 -3.42 -9.85
N LYS A 114 17.26 -2.99 -10.83
CA LYS A 114 16.12 -3.75 -11.32
C LYS A 114 16.59 -5.06 -11.96
N GLU A 115 16.59 -6.15 -11.21
CA GLU A 115 16.42 -7.47 -11.80
C GLU A 115 14.92 -7.77 -11.89
N ASN A 116 14.40 -7.62 -13.11
CA ASN A 116 13.10 -8.09 -13.57
C ASN A 116 11.90 -7.75 -12.67
N GLU A 117 11.21 -6.65 -12.98
CA GLU A 117 9.86 -6.46 -12.49
C GLU A 117 8.87 -6.12 -13.60
N GLN A 118 7.96 -7.08 -13.81
CA GLN A 118 6.73 -6.92 -14.54
C GLN A 118 5.86 -5.94 -13.76
N CYS A 119 5.48 -4.81 -14.36
CA CYS A 119 4.32 -4.07 -13.91
C CYS A 119 3.12 -5.02 -13.96
N LEU A 120 2.73 -5.58 -12.81
CA LEU A 120 1.57 -6.45 -12.73
C LEU A 120 0.32 -5.59 -12.89
N ASN A 121 -0.14 -5.45 -14.14
CA ASN A 121 -1.49 -5.01 -14.40
C ASN A 121 -2.43 -6.13 -13.94
N LEU A 122 -3.08 -5.95 -12.79
CA LEU A 122 -3.95 -6.97 -12.18
C LEU A 122 -5.13 -7.38 -13.09
N LYS A 123 -5.51 -6.53 -14.05
CA LYS A 123 -6.49 -6.90 -15.10
C LYS A 123 -5.99 -8.06 -15.99
N GLU A 124 -4.68 -8.32 -16.04
CA GLU A 124 -4.09 -9.43 -16.80
C GLU A 124 -3.89 -10.72 -15.99
N LEU A 125 -3.83 -10.64 -14.65
CA LEU A 125 -3.70 -11.81 -13.78
C LEU A 125 -4.95 -12.70 -13.84
N ASP A 126 -6.14 -12.11 -13.97
CA ASP A 126 -7.39 -12.84 -14.13
C ASP A 126 -7.49 -13.55 -15.49
N LYS A 127 -6.91 -12.99 -16.55
CA LYS A 127 -6.83 -13.67 -17.86
C LYS A 127 -5.89 -14.88 -17.82
N LYS A 128 -4.72 -14.76 -17.17
CA LYS A 128 -3.75 -15.86 -17.06
C LYS A 128 -4.25 -17.03 -16.19
N LYS A 129 -5.07 -16.77 -15.16
CA LYS A 129 -5.71 -17.83 -14.36
C LYS A 129 -6.81 -18.58 -15.12
N LYS A 130 -7.50 -17.93 -16.06
CA LYS A 130 -8.53 -18.57 -16.91
C LYS A 130 -7.92 -19.48 -17.98
N ILE A 131 -6.80 -19.09 -18.58
CA ILE A 131 -6.13 -19.86 -19.65
C ILE A 131 -5.42 -21.11 -19.13
N ARG A 132 -5.00 -21.14 -17.85
CA ARG A 132 -4.35 -22.32 -17.24
C ARG A 132 -5.32 -23.38 -16.69
N LYS A 133 -6.64 -23.15 -16.80
CA LYS A 133 -7.69 -24.07 -16.33
C LYS A 133 -8.58 -24.62 -17.47
N SER A 134 -8.16 -24.43 -18.73
CA SER A 134 -8.82 -24.94 -19.93
C SER A 134 -7.92 -25.90 -20.68
#